data_AF-Q5GSD6-F1
#
_entry.id   AF-Q5GSD6-F1
#
_cell.length_a   1.000
_cell.length_b   1.000
_cell.length_c   1.000
_cell.angle_alpha   90.00
_cell.angle_beta   90.00
_cell.angle_gamma   90.00
#
_symmetry.space_group_name_H-M   'P 1'
#
loop_
_entity.id
_entity.type
_entity.pdbx_description
1 polymer ?
#
loop_
_entity_poly.entity_id
_entity_poly.type
_entity_poly.pdbx_seq_one_letter_code
_entity_poly.pdbx_strand_id
1 'polypeptide(L)'
;MNLYEFTFIAQQGLLQQEVEGMAQELGVSLKNIKADIMFQQIKGILEKGSDKFTKRDSEMHAKDIQENLIAYSSFLESFAKILWIELEEDLSNLKEVKLKISKELKDDLKGLGIAQGFIKLPEGGKQIAKNAFIHNAVSALKEDISKHLIKIFQGILQNFGMAEPNQSNKTLEMLLDNIEASGLIKYEYWGLLDFAYPINKMKSGHYCIMCISSTSNIMDEFVRRIKLNENIIRHLSVHVDKFFEGKSHMMNKQVEEQSA
;
A
#
# COMPACT_ATOMS: atom_id res chain seq x y z
N MET A 1 -4.74 6.68 -6.33
CA MET A 1 -3.93 6.30 -5.15
C MET A 1 -4.05 7.44 -4.15
N ASN A 2 -4.78 7.25 -3.05
CA ASN A 2 -4.92 8.29 -2.02
C ASN A 2 -3.77 8.17 -1.02
N LEU A 3 -3.31 9.30 -0.51
CA LEU A 3 -2.24 9.36 0.49
C LEU A 3 -2.83 9.81 1.82
N TYR A 4 -2.43 9.13 2.88
CA TYR A 4 -2.89 9.41 4.23
C TYR A 4 -1.70 9.57 5.17
N GLU A 5 -1.70 10.67 5.92
CA GLU A 5 -0.85 10.82 7.10
C GLU A 5 -1.67 10.38 8.32
N PHE A 6 -1.35 9.19 8.82
CA PHE A 6 -2.02 8.59 9.95
C PHE A 6 -1.18 8.76 11.21
N THR A 7 -1.63 9.60 12.12
CA THR A 7 -0.99 9.80 13.43
C THR A 7 -1.73 8.99 14.48
N PHE A 8 -1.01 8.30 15.36
CA PHE A 8 -1.58 7.64 16.53
C PHE A 8 -0.76 7.92 17.79
N ILE A 9 -1.43 7.83 18.93
CA ILE A 9 -0.83 8.00 20.26
C ILE A 9 -0.99 6.69 21.01
N ALA A 10 0.12 6.04 21.37
CA ALA A 10 0.12 4.83 22.19
C ALA A 10 0.22 5.16 23.69
N GLN A 11 -0.22 4.22 24.54
CA GLN A 11 -0.18 4.37 26.00
C GLN A 11 1.23 4.68 26.54
N GLN A 12 1.33 5.63 27.48
CA GLN A 12 2.60 6.03 28.13
C GLN A 12 3.34 4.89 28.86
N GLY A 13 2.66 3.78 29.15
CA GLY A 13 3.24 2.64 29.87
C GLY A 13 4.02 1.67 28.99
N LEU A 14 3.95 1.82 27.67
CA LEU A 14 4.63 0.96 26.71
C LEU A 14 6.10 1.36 26.56
N LEU A 15 6.96 0.39 26.30
CA LEU A 15 8.33 0.63 25.87
C LEU A 15 8.35 1.03 24.40
N GLN A 16 9.36 1.81 23.98
CA GLN A 16 9.53 2.18 22.56
C GLN A 16 9.53 0.95 21.64
N GLN A 17 10.18 -0.15 22.05
CA GLN A 17 10.21 -1.40 21.28
C GLN A 17 8.81 -2.01 21.09
N GLU A 18 7.93 -1.90 22.08
CA GLU A 18 6.54 -2.38 21.98
C GLU A 18 5.73 -1.49 21.04
N VAL A 19 5.95 -0.17 21.07
CA VAL A 19 5.33 0.78 20.15
C VAL A 19 5.78 0.55 18.71
N GLU A 20 7.07 0.31 18.50
CA GLU A 20 7.63 -0.02 17.18
C GLU A 20 7.09 -1.37 16.67
N GLY A 21 7.01 -2.38 17.53
CA GLY A 21 6.38 -3.66 17.23
C GLY A 21 4.91 -3.50 16.81
N MET A 22 4.15 -2.70 17.56
CA MET A 22 2.77 -2.38 17.23
C MET A 22 2.67 -1.67 15.86
N ALA A 23 3.55 -0.71 15.55
CA ALA A 23 3.56 -0.05 14.25
C ALA A 23 3.81 -1.03 13.08
N GLN A 24 4.67 -2.03 13.30
CA GLN A 24 4.89 -3.11 12.33
C GLN A 24 3.63 -3.98 12.16
N GLU A 25 2.98 -4.37 13.26
CA GLU A 25 1.71 -5.11 13.23
C GLU A 25 0.60 -4.35 12.48
N LEU A 26 0.52 -3.02 12.66
CA LEU A 26 -0.39 -2.18 11.91
C LEU A 26 -0.08 -2.20 10.40
N GLY A 27 1.20 -2.15 10.03
CA GLY A 27 1.65 -2.31 8.65
C GLY A 27 1.23 -3.67 8.05
N VAL A 28 1.36 -4.76 8.82
CA VAL A 28 0.88 -6.09 8.40
C VAL A 28 -0.65 -6.12 8.31
N SER A 29 -1.35 -5.47 9.24
CA SER A 29 -2.81 -5.39 9.21
C SER A 29 -3.31 -4.69 7.94
N LEU A 30 -2.65 -3.64 7.45
CA LEU A 30 -2.99 -3.01 6.17
C LEU A 30 -2.94 -4.01 5.01
N LYS A 31 -1.90 -4.86 4.96
CA LYS A 31 -1.76 -5.91 3.94
C LYS A 31 -2.87 -6.95 4.04
N ASN A 32 -3.22 -7.35 5.26
CA ASN A 32 -4.30 -8.32 5.48
C ASN A 32 -5.67 -7.74 5.09
N ILE A 33 -5.97 -6.50 5.46
CA ILE A 33 -7.22 -5.80 5.06
C ILE A 33 -7.31 -5.73 3.53
N LYS A 34 -6.20 -5.36 2.88
CA LYS A 34 -6.09 -5.32 1.43
C LYS A 34 -6.38 -6.68 0.80
N ALA A 35 -5.80 -7.75 1.35
CA ALA A 35 -6.07 -9.12 0.91
C ALA A 35 -7.54 -9.50 1.08
N ASP A 36 -8.12 -9.23 2.26
CA ASP A 36 -9.52 -9.54 2.58
C ASP A 36 -10.48 -8.82 1.61
N ILE A 37 -10.27 -7.52 1.37
CA ILE A 37 -11.09 -6.72 0.46
C ILE A 37 -10.98 -7.26 -0.97
N MET A 38 -9.76 -7.53 -1.45
CA MET A 38 -9.56 -8.14 -2.77
C MET A 38 -10.32 -9.47 -2.88
N PHE A 39 -10.22 -10.35 -1.89
CA PHE A 39 -10.92 -11.63 -1.89
C PHE A 39 -12.44 -11.46 -2.01
N GLN A 40 -13.04 -10.57 -1.21
CA GLN A 40 -14.48 -10.33 -1.25
C GLN A 40 -14.93 -9.76 -2.60
N GLN A 41 -14.14 -8.85 -3.19
CA GLN A 41 -14.41 -8.29 -4.50
C GLN A 41 -14.33 -9.36 -5.60
N ILE A 42 -13.26 -10.16 -5.63
CA ILE A 42 -13.06 -11.23 -6.61
C ILE A 42 -14.19 -12.27 -6.49
N LYS A 43 -14.50 -12.70 -5.26
CA LYS A 43 -15.58 -13.64 -4.99
C LYS A 43 -16.92 -13.10 -5.50
N GLY A 44 -17.25 -11.85 -5.20
CA GLY A 44 -18.48 -11.22 -5.68
C GLY A 44 -18.55 -11.06 -7.20
N ILE A 45 -17.41 -10.93 -7.88
CA ILE A 45 -17.33 -10.91 -9.36
C ILE A 45 -17.60 -12.31 -9.92
N LEU A 46 -16.96 -13.35 -9.35
CA LEU A 46 -17.13 -14.74 -9.80
C LEU A 46 -18.55 -15.26 -9.57
N GLU A 47 -19.16 -14.94 -8.42
CA GLU A 47 -20.54 -15.34 -8.09
C GLU A 47 -21.58 -14.72 -9.04
N LYS A 48 -21.33 -13.50 -9.55
CA LYS A 48 -22.23 -12.84 -10.52
C LYS A 48 -22.10 -13.38 -11.93
N GLY A 49 -20.94 -13.94 -12.26
CA GLY A 49 -20.61 -14.33 -13.63
C GLY A 49 -21.01 -15.76 -14.00
N SER A 50 -21.26 -16.64 -13.02
CA SER A 50 -21.56 -18.04 -13.29
C SER A 50 -22.60 -18.59 -12.31
N ASP A 51 -23.74 -19.01 -12.87
CA ASP A 51 -24.77 -19.78 -12.14
C ASP A 51 -24.35 -21.23 -11.84
N LYS A 52 -23.19 -21.68 -12.37
CA LYS A 52 -22.80 -23.10 -12.34
C LYS A 52 -21.87 -23.48 -11.20
N PHE A 53 -21.21 -22.53 -10.54
CA PHE A 53 -20.25 -22.85 -9.50
C PHE A 53 -20.92 -23.13 -8.16
N THR A 54 -20.46 -24.19 -7.49
CA THR A 54 -20.77 -24.33 -6.07
C THR A 54 -20.04 -23.22 -5.32
N LYS A 55 -20.59 -22.78 -4.18
CA LYS A 55 -19.96 -21.77 -3.33
C LYS A 55 -18.49 -22.10 -3.00
N ARG A 56 -18.16 -23.38 -2.86
CA ARG A 56 -16.79 -23.85 -2.56
C ARG A 56 -15.84 -23.66 -3.75
N ASP A 57 -16.29 -23.91 -4.97
CA ASP A 57 -15.47 -23.76 -6.17
C ASP A 57 -15.15 -22.28 -6.41
N SER A 58 -16.14 -21.40 -6.26
CA SER A 58 -15.94 -19.94 -6.36
C SER A 58 -14.94 -19.42 -5.33
N GLU A 59 -14.97 -19.94 -4.09
CA GLU A 59 -14.03 -19.55 -3.03
C GLU A 59 -12.60 -20.01 -3.33
N MET A 60 -12.43 -21.23 -3.83
CA MET A 60 -11.11 -21.76 -4.22
C MET A 60 -10.51 -20.96 -5.38
N HIS A 61 -11.29 -20.71 -6.43
CA HIS A 61 -10.85 -19.92 -7.58
C HIS A 61 -10.58 -18.45 -7.23
N ALA A 62 -11.41 -17.86 -6.35
CA ALA A 62 -11.18 -16.52 -5.86
C ALA A 62 -9.84 -16.43 -5.14
N LYS A 63 -9.49 -17.44 -4.33
CA LYS A 63 -8.22 -17.49 -3.60
C LYS A 63 -7.02 -17.61 -4.55
N ASP A 64 -7.08 -18.48 -5.55
CA ASP A 64 -6.00 -18.62 -6.55
C ASP A 64 -5.75 -17.31 -7.32
N ILE A 65 -6.82 -16.61 -7.69
CA ILE A 65 -6.73 -15.29 -8.35
C ILE A 65 -6.16 -14.25 -7.37
N GLN A 66 -6.66 -14.23 -6.14
CA GLN A 66 -6.25 -13.30 -5.09
C GLN A 66 -4.76 -13.43 -4.78
N GLU A 67 -4.22 -14.65 -4.65
CA GLU A 67 -2.79 -14.88 -4.36
C GLU A 67 -1.90 -14.26 -5.45
N ASN A 68 -2.28 -14.44 -6.72
CA ASN A 68 -1.59 -13.79 -7.84
C ASN A 68 -1.67 -12.26 -7.73
N LEU A 69 -2.87 -11.70 -7.55
CA LEU A 69 -3.08 -10.25 -7.46
C LEU A 69 -2.35 -9.60 -6.27
N ILE A 70 -2.28 -10.29 -5.12
CA ILE A 70 -1.54 -9.84 -3.94
C ILE A 70 -0.04 -9.72 -4.25
N ALA A 71 0.53 -10.66 -5.00
CA ALA A 71 1.94 -10.60 -5.37
C ALA A 71 2.24 -9.35 -6.20
N TYR A 72 1.39 -9.05 -7.19
CA TYR A 72 1.52 -7.82 -8.00
C TYR A 72 1.29 -6.54 -7.19
N SER A 73 0.28 -6.53 -6.30
CA SER A 73 0.04 -5.38 -5.42
C SER A 73 1.20 -5.13 -4.45
N SER A 74 1.81 -6.18 -3.91
CA SER A 74 2.98 -6.09 -3.02
C SER A 74 4.23 -5.58 -3.74
N PHE A 75 4.39 -5.96 -5.00
CA PHE A 75 5.42 -5.41 -5.87
C PHE A 75 5.20 -3.91 -6.12
N LEU A 76 3.98 -3.50 -6.46
CA LEU A 76 3.64 -2.07 -6.66
C LEU A 76 3.82 -1.25 -5.38
N GLU A 77 3.47 -1.81 -4.21
CA GLU A 77 3.72 -1.21 -2.91
C GLU A 77 5.22 -0.97 -2.68
N SER A 78 6.06 -1.97 -2.95
CA SER A 78 7.51 -1.88 -2.80
C SER A 78 8.12 -0.86 -3.76
N PHE A 79 7.66 -0.85 -5.01
CA PHE A 79 8.05 0.13 -6.02
C PHE A 79 7.67 1.56 -5.60
N ALA A 80 6.42 1.78 -5.18
CA ALA A 80 5.95 3.08 -4.70
C ALA A 80 6.72 3.52 -3.46
N LYS A 81 7.02 2.61 -2.53
CA LYS A 81 7.80 2.88 -1.32
C LYS A 81 9.21 3.37 -1.65
N ILE A 82 9.92 2.69 -2.55
CA ILE A 82 11.27 3.12 -2.99
C ILE A 82 11.20 4.52 -3.60
N LEU A 83 10.23 4.77 -4.49
CA LEU A 83 10.06 6.08 -5.11
C LEU A 83 9.78 7.19 -4.08
N TRP A 84 8.91 6.95 -3.10
CA TRP A 84 8.61 7.98 -2.09
C TRP A 84 9.79 8.29 -1.18
N ILE A 85 10.52 7.26 -0.74
CA ILE A 85 11.63 7.39 0.22
C ILE A 85 12.88 7.95 -0.44
N GLU A 86 13.25 7.45 -1.62
CA GLU A 86 14.58 7.67 -2.18
C GLU A 86 14.62 8.78 -3.23
N LEU A 87 13.53 9.02 -3.96
CA LEU A 87 13.53 10.00 -5.04
C LEU A 87 13.61 11.42 -4.48
N GLU A 88 14.53 12.22 -4.99
CA GLU A 88 14.61 13.65 -4.65
C GLU A 88 13.51 14.45 -5.35
N GLU A 89 13.14 15.61 -4.79
CA GLU A 89 12.09 16.47 -5.37
C GLU A 89 12.41 16.96 -6.77
N ASP A 90 13.68 17.24 -7.05
CA ASP A 90 14.17 17.72 -8.34
C ASP A 90 14.44 16.59 -9.34
N LEU A 91 14.19 15.34 -8.94
CA LEU A 91 14.43 14.12 -9.72
C LEU A 91 15.91 13.95 -10.13
N SER A 92 16.86 14.62 -9.47
CA SER A 92 18.29 14.59 -9.83
C SER A 92 18.88 13.18 -9.75
N ASN A 93 18.45 12.44 -8.73
CA ASN A 93 18.92 11.09 -8.42
C ASN A 93 18.12 9.97 -9.13
N LEU A 94 17.25 10.31 -10.10
CA LEU A 94 16.38 9.35 -10.79
C LEU A 94 17.15 8.17 -11.41
N LYS A 95 18.36 8.41 -11.92
CA LYS A 95 19.22 7.35 -12.48
C LYS A 95 19.64 6.33 -11.42
N GLU A 96 20.00 6.81 -10.23
CA GLU A 96 20.41 5.97 -9.10
C GLU A 96 19.22 5.20 -8.53
N VAL A 97 18.07 5.88 -8.37
CA VAL A 97 16.82 5.25 -7.94
C VAL A 97 16.39 4.16 -8.93
N LYS A 98 16.49 4.40 -10.23
CA LYS A 98 16.20 3.38 -11.26
C LYS A 98 17.10 2.15 -11.12
N LEU A 99 18.40 2.35 -10.89
CA LEU A 99 19.34 1.25 -10.64
C LEU A 99 18.98 0.48 -9.37
N LYS A 100 18.66 1.18 -8.28
CA LYS A 100 18.22 0.58 -7.00
C LYS A 100 16.97 -0.27 -7.20
N ILE A 101 15.93 0.27 -7.83
CA ILE A 101 14.69 -0.45 -8.16
C ILE A 101 14.99 -1.71 -8.97
N SER A 102 15.82 -1.61 -10.01
CA SER A 102 16.19 -2.75 -10.85
C SER A 102 16.98 -3.83 -10.11
N LYS A 103 17.67 -3.47 -9.02
CA LYS A 103 18.44 -4.39 -8.18
C LYS A 103 17.54 -5.05 -7.14
N GLU A 104 16.77 -4.26 -6.41
CA GLU A 104 15.92 -4.73 -5.30
C GLU A 104 14.72 -5.52 -5.78
N LEU A 105 14.08 -5.10 -6.87
CA LEU A 105 12.86 -5.75 -7.36
C LEU A 105 13.12 -6.76 -8.49
N LYS A 106 14.39 -7.11 -8.74
CA LYS A 106 14.78 -8.05 -9.81
C LYS A 106 14.16 -9.42 -9.62
N ASP A 107 14.17 -9.89 -8.38
CA ASP A 107 13.72 -11.24 -8.05
C ASP A 107 12.20 -11.31 -7.98
N ASP A 108 11.53 -10.24 -7.52
CA ASP A 108 10.07 -10.11 -7.60
C ASP A 108 9.59 -10.16 -9.07
N LEU A 109 10.24 -9.42 -9.97
CA LEU A 109 9.90 -9.43 -11.40
C LEU A 109 10.05 -10.83 -12.02
N LYS A 110 11.13 -11.54 -11.66
CA LYS A 110 11.34 -12.92 -12.11
C LYS A 110 10.26 -13.85 -11.57
N GLY A 111 9.91 -13.74 -10.29
CA GLY A 111 8.85 -14.54 -9.66
C GLY A 111 7.49 -14.33 -10.32
N LEU A 112 7.21 -13.12 -10.80
CA LEU A 112 5.99 -12.77 -11.50
C LEU A 112 5.98 -13.14 -13.00
N GLY A 113 7.10 -13.69 -13.51
CA GLY A 113 7.27 -14.04 -14.93
C GLY A 113 7.34 -12.82 -15.86
N ILE A 114 7.63 -11.64 -15.33
CA ILE A 114 7.68 -10.37 -16.09
C ILE A 114 9.11 -10.16 -16.61
N ALA A 115 9.27 -9.96 -17.92
CA ALA A 115 10.56 -9.66 -18.52
C ALA A 115 11.12 -8.33 -17.99
N GLN A 116 12.42 -8.23 -17.71
CA GLN A 116 13.04 -7.07 -17.03
C GLN A 116 12.92 -5.72 -17.77
N GLY A 117 12.35 -5.68 -18.98
CA GLY A 117 12.19 -4.50 -19.81
C GLY A 117 10.97 -3.62 -19.52
N PHE A 118 10.12 -3.95 -18.54
CA PHE A 118 8.86 -3.22 -18.32
C PHE A 118 8.99 -1.90 -17.55
N ILE A 119 10.06 -1.67 -16.78
CA ILE A 119 10.16 -0.41 -16.01
C ILE A 119 10.64 0.72 -16.94
N LYS A 120 9.76 1.15 -17.84
CA LYS A 120 9.88 2.42 -18.55
C LYS A 120 9.35 3.51 -17.62
N LEU A 121 10.23 3.98 -16.73
CA LEU A 121 9.97 5.24 -16.02
C LEU A 121 9.80 6.36 -17.06
N PRO A 122 8.78 7.23 -16.91
CA PRO A 122 8.61 8.36 -17.80
C PRO A 122 9.87 9.22 -17.79
N GLU A 123 10.27 9.77 -18.95
CA GLU A 123 11.36 10.74 -18.98
C GLU A 123 10.91 12.00 -18.23
N GLY A 124 11.62 12.34 -17.16
CA GLY A 124 11.30 13.50 -16.33
C GLY A 124 11.35 14.78 -17.16
N GLY A 125 10.19 15.33 -17.50
CA GLY A 125 10.09 16.70 -17.99
C GLY A 125 10.46 17.66 -16.86
N LYS A 126 11.20 18.73 -17.16
CA LYS A 126 11.75 19.72 -16.22
C LYS A 126 10.74 20.47 -15.32
N GLN A 127 9.47 20.06 -15.27
CA GLN A 127 8.41 20.72 -14.49
C GLN A 127 7.46 19.74 -13.78
N ILE A 128 7.73 18.44 -13.76
CA ILE A 128 6.85 17.48 -13.10
C ILE A 128 7.21 17.41 -11.61
N ALA A 129 6.28 17.77 -10.73
CA ALA A 129 6.44 17.62 -9.28
C ALA A 129 6.65 16.12 -8.91
N LYS A 130 7.45 15.84 -7.87
CA LYS A 130 7.76 14.47 -7.44
C LYS A 130 6.52 13.60 -7.27
N ASN A 131 5.49 14.10 -6.59
CA ASN A 131 4.24 13.36 -6.37
C ASN A 131 3.54 12.96 -7.68
N ALA A 132 3.46 13.88 -8.65
CA ALA A 132 2.89 13.62 -9.97
C ALA A 132 3.74 12.60 -10.76
N PHE A 133 5.07 12.71 -10.66
CA PHE A 133 5.98 11.73 -11.25
C PHE A 133 5.75 10.33 -10.68
N ILE A 134 5.69 10.21 -9.34
CA ILE A 134 5.45 8.92 -8.67
C ILE A 134 4.10 8.35 -9.08
N HIS A 135 3.03 9.15 -9.08
CA HIS A 135 1.71 8.70 -9.49
C HIS A 135 1.71 8.18 -10.93
N ASN A 136 2.37 8.89 -11.85
CA ASN A 136 2.47 8.50 -13.25
C ASN A 136 3.31 7.22 -13.43
N ALA A 137 4.43 7.10 -12.72
CA ALA A 137 5.29 5.93 -12.74
C ALA A 137 4.56 4.67 -12.22
N VAL A 138 3.87 4.79 -11.08
CA VAL A 138 3.07 3.70 -10.50
C VAL A 138 1.91 3.32 -11.42
N SER A 139 1.24 4.30 -12.03
CA SER A 139 0.13 4.06 -12.96
C SER A 139 0.59 3.37 -14.25
N ALA A 140 1.71 3.81 -14.83
CA ALA A 140 2.29 3.18 -16.01
C ALA A 140 2.69 1.71 -15.73
N LEU A 141 3.31 1.46 -14.57
CA LEU A 141 3.68 0.10 -14.16
C LEU A 141 2.45 -0.76 -13.88
N LYS A 142 1.39 -0.20 -13.27
CA LYS A 142 0.09 -0.87 -13.10
C LYS A 142 -0.48 -1.29 -14.46
N GLU A 143 -0.44 -0.42 -15.46
CA GLU A 143 -0.96 -0.72 -16.81
C GLU A 143 -0.18 -1.87 -17.47
N ASP A 144 1.15 -1.84 -17.39
CA ASP A 144 2.01 -2.88 -17.95
C ASP A 144 1.81 -4.24 -17.27
N ILE A 145 1.69 -4.25 -15.94
CA ILE A 145 1.34 -5.45 -15.17
C ILE A 145 -0.04 -5.96 -15.57
N SER A 146 -1.01 -5.05 -15.75
CA SER A 146 -2.38 -5.40 -16.13
C SER A 146 -2.41 -6.11 -17.48
N LYS A 147 -1.64 -5.64 -18.48
CA LYS A 147 -1.49 -6.31 -19.79
C LYS A 147 -0.94 -7.74 -19.68
N HIS A 148 0.01 -7.97 -18.78
CA HIS A 148 0.57 -9.30 -18.51
C HIS A 148 -0.47 -10.21 -17.83
N LEU A 149 -1.15 -9.68 -16.82
CA LEU A 149 -2.17 -10.40 -16.06
C LEU A 149 -3.39 -10.80 -16.88
N ILE A 150 -3.80 -9.98 -17.85
CA ILE A 150 -4.87 -10.34 -18.78
C ILE A 150 -4.59 -11.70 -19.43
N LYS A 151 -3.36 -11.97 -19.85
CA LYS A 151 -3.01 -13.26 -20.49
C LYS A 151 -3.14 -14.43 -19.51
N ILE A 152 -2.70 -14.23 -18.26
CA ILE A 152 -2.78 -15.25 -17.20
C ILE A 152 -4.23 -15.53 -16.84
N PHE A 153 -5.00 -14.47 -16.57
CA PHE A 153 -6.40 -14.61 -16.17
C PHE A 153 -7.31 -15.04 -17.30
N GLN A 154 -7.02 -14.72 -18.56
CA GLN A 154 -7.75 -15.28 -19.71
C GLN A 154 -7.70 -16.81 -19.72
N GLY A 155 -6.52 -17.41 -19.48
CA GLY A 155 -6.40 -18.86 -19.37
C GLY A 155 -7.18 -19.44 -18.19
N ILE A 156 -7.13 -18.76 -17.04
CA ILE A 156 -7.86 -19.15 -15.83
C ILE A 156 -9.39 -19.05 -16.04
N LEU A 157 -9.89 -17.94 -16.61
CA LEU A 157 -11.31 -17.72 -16.89
C LEU A 157 -11.85 -18.65 -17.97
N GLN A 158 -11.05 -19.00 -18.98
CA GLN A 158 -11.42 -20.00 -19.98
C GLN A 158 -11.66 -21.38 -19.33
N ASN A 159 -10.81 -21.77 -18.38
CA ASN A 159 -11.00 -23.00 -17.60
C ASN A 159 -12.29 -22.97 -16.77
N PHE A 160 -12.76 -21.78 -16.39
CA PHE A 160 -14.02 -21.58 -15.65
C PHE A 160 -15.27 -21.56 -16.55
N GLY A 161 -15.16 -21.80 -17.85
CA GLY A 161 -16.33 -21.83 -18.75
C GLY A 161 -16.96 -20.45 -18.99
N MET A 162 -16.26 -19.38 -18.62
CA MET A 162 -16.64 -17.99 -18.89
C MET A 162 -16.26 -17.64 -20.33
N ALA A 163 -16.96 -18.27 -21.28
CA ALA A 163 -16.58 -18.27 -22.70
C ALA A 163 -17.08 -17.04 -23.49
N GLU A 164 -18.00 -16.24 -22.94
CA GLU A 164 -18.46 -15.03 -23.64
C GLU A 164 -17.38 -13.94 -23.61
N PRO A 165 -16.84 -13.51 -24.77
CA PRO A 165 -15.72 -12.57 -24.83
C PRO A 165 -16.01 -11.23 -24.12
N ASN A 166 -17.25 -10.75 -24.21
CA ASN A 166 -17.67 -9.47 -23.63
C ASN A 166 -17.76 -9.53 -22.10
N GLN A 167 -18.25 -10.65 -21.54
CA GLN A 167 -18.35 -10.83 -20.09
C GLN A 167 -16.97 -11.07 -19.46
N SER A 168 -16.11 -11.81 -20.16
CA SER A 168 -14.73 -12.08 -19.73
C SER A 168 -13.92 -10.78 -19.64
N ASN A 169 -13.99 -9.92 -20.68
CA ASN A 169 -13.25 -8.65 -20.67
C ASN A 169 -13.69 -7.71 -19.53
N LYS A 170 -15.01 -7.57 -19.31
CA LYS A 170 -15.52 -6.75 -18.19
C LYS A 170 -15.11 -7.31 -16.84
N THR A 171 -15.14 -8.64 -16.69
CA THR A 171 -14.69 -9.32 -15.47
C THR A 171 -13.20 -9.07 -15.23
N LEU A 172 -12.38 -9.16 -16.28
CA LEU A 172 -10.95 -8.87 -16.22
C LEU A 172 -10.67 -7.43 -15.79
N GLU A 173 -11.35 -6.45 -16.39
CA GLU A 173 -11.22 -5.04 -15.99
C GLU A 173 -11.54 -4.85 -14.51
N MET A 174 -12.67 -5.39 -14.05
CA MET A 174 -13.08 -5.33 -12.64
C MET A 174 -12.07 -6.00 -11.69
N LEU A 175 -11.41 -7.08 -12.12
CA LEU A 175 -10.38 -7.75 -11.33
C LEU A 175 -9.10 -6.91 -11.24
N LEU A 176 -8.67 -6.33 -12.36
CA LEU A 176 -7.44 -5.55 -12.48
C LEU A 176 -7.54 -4.19 -11.80
N ASP A 177 -8.74 -3.60 -11.74
CA ASP A 177 -8.97 -2.36 -11.02
C ASP A 177 -8.57 -2.45 -9.55
N ASN A 178 -8.72 -3.64 -8.93
CA ASN A 178 -8.34 -3.90 -7.54
C ASN A 178 -6.82 -3.87 -7.28
N ILE A 179 -5.99 -3.85 -8.33
CA ILE A 179 -4.55 -3.77 -8.20
C ILE A 179 -4.17 -2.32 -7.87
N GLU A 180 -3.97 -2.03 -6.60
CA GLU A 180 -3.43 -0.74 -6.16
C GLU A 180 -2.18 -0.90 -5.30
N ALA A 181 -1.30 0.10 -5.38
CA ALA A 181 -0.14 0.26 -4.50
C ALA A 181 -0.62 0.75 -3.13
N SER A 182 -1.26 -0.14 -2.38
CA SER A 182 -1.75 0.15 -1.02
C SER A 182 -0.83 -0.47 0.02
N GLY A 183 -0.28 0.33 0.93
CA GLY A 183 0.59 -0.11 2.01
C GLY A 183 1.27 1.03 2.78
N LEU A 184 2.08 0.64 3.76
CA LEU A 184 2.86 1.56 4.59
C LEU A 184 4.12 2.01 3.85
N ILE A 185 4.20 3.31 3.57
CA ILE A 185 5.34 3.92 2.88
C ILE A 185 6.43 4.30 3.89
N LYS A 186 6.06 5.04 4.92
CA LYS A 186 7.00 5.60 5.89
C LYS A 186 6.41 5.58 7.30
N TYR A 187 7.25 5.40 8.29
CA TYR A 187 6.90 5.45 9.71
C TYR A 187 7.92 6.31 10.44
N GLU A 188 7.46 7.16 11.36
CA GLU A 188 8.31 7.86 12.31
C GLU A 188 7.73 7.76 13.72
N TYR A 189 8.60 7.45 14.67
CA TYR A 189 8.31 7.51 16.10
C TYR A 189 8.76 8.88 16.63
N TRP A 190 7.82 9.66 17.16
CA TRP A 190 8.08 11.01 17.71
C TRP A 190 8.37 11.02 19.21
N GLY A 191 8.51 9.86 19.85
CA GLY A 191 8.81 9.80 21.29
C GLY A 191 7.59 9.86 22.20
N LEU A 192 7.89 9.78 23.50
CA LEU A 192 6.94 10.03 24.58
C LEU A 192 6.84 11.55 24.80
N LEU A 193 5.66 12.11 24.54
CA LEU A 193 5.41 13.54 24.70
C LEU A 193 4.27 13.79 25.69
N ASP A 194 4.39 14.87 26.46
CA ASP A 194 3.33 15.33 27.35
C ASP A 194 2.14 15.88 26.54
N PHE A 195 0.94 15.56 26.99
CA PHE A 195 -0.29 16.09 26.43
C PHE A 195 -0.55 17.52 26.92
N ALA A 196 -1.17 18.34 26.08
CA ALA A 196 -1.62 19.67 26.50
C ALA A 196 -2.68 19.62 27.62
N TYR A 197 -3.40 18.51 27.74
CA TYR A 197 -4.36 18.21 28.81
C TYR A 197 -4.45 16.68 29.01
N PRO A 198 -4.80 16.18 30.20
CA PRO A 198 -4.88 14.73 30.44
C PRO A 198 -5.90 14.03 29.54
N ILE A 199 -5.53 12.87 29.00
CA ILE A 199 -6.40 12.02 28.16
C ILE A 199 -6.48 10.66 28.85
N ASN A 200 -7.69 10.18 29.16
CA ASN A 200 -7.89 8.90 29.87
C ASN A 200 -7.02 8.76 31.14
N LYS A 201 -6.90 9.85 31.92
CA LYS A 201 -6.04 9.97 33.12
C LYS A 201 -4.52 9.89 32.88
N MET A 202 -4.07 9.72 31.65
CA MET A 202 -2.66 9.78 31.26
C MET A 202 -2.24 11.23 30.99
N LYS A 203 -0.98 11.56 31.28
CA LYS A 203 -0.42 12.90 31.07
C LYS A 203 0.50 12.97 29.86
N SER A 204 0.98 11.83 29.38
CA SER A 204 1.81 11.70 28.20
C SER A 204 1.39 10.48 27.38
N GLY A 205 1.99 10.34 26.20
CA GLY A 205 1.80 9.19 25.33
C GLY A 205 2.84 9.16 24.21
N HIS A 206 2.99 7.99 23.59
CA HIS A 206 3.94 7.79 22.50
C HIS A 206 3.33 8.25 21.19
N TYR A 207 3.89 9.30 20.60
CA TYR A 207 3.41 9.83 19.32
C TYR A 207 4.08 9.11 18.16
N CYS A 208 3.27 8.73 17.17
CA CYS A 208 3.71 8.02 15.98
C CYS A 208 3.00 8.57 14.75
N ILE A 209 3.70 8.62 13.62
CA ILE A 209 3.12 8.94 12.31
C ILE A 209 3.43 7.84 11.31
N MET A 210 2.44 7.49 10.50
CA MET A 210 2.50 6.51 9.41
C MET A 210 2.02 7.19 8.13
N CYS A 211 2.87 7.25 7.12
CA CYS A 211 2.51 7.66 5.76
C CYS A 211 2.01 6.43 5.01
N ILE A 212 0.72 6.39 4.72
CA ILE A 212 0.03 5.23 4.15
C ILE A 212 -0.49 5.62 2.76
N SER A 213 -0.16 4.82 1.77
CA SER A 213 -0.83 4.85 0.47
C SER A 213 -1.96 3.83 0.51
N SER A 214 -3.20 4.21 0.20
CA SER A 214 -4.33 3.27 0.31
C SER A 214 -5.58 3.77 -0.42
N THR A 215 -6.53 2.87 -0.71
CA THR A 215 -7.91 3.25 -1.03
C THR A 215 -8.67 3.64 0.24
N SER A 216 -9.79 4.37 0.07
CA SER A 216 -10.69 4.72 1.18
C SER A 216 -11.20 3.48 1.92
N ASN A 217 -11.66 2.45 1.18
CA ASN A 217 -12.22 1.25 1.80
C ASN A 217 -11.22 0.52 2.71
N ILE A 218 -9.96 0.42 2.29
CA ILE A 218 -8.89 -0.18 3.10
C ILE A 218 -8.62 0.70 4.34
N MET A 219 -8.62 2.03 4.19
CA MET A 219 -8.41 2.95 5.32
C MET A 219 -9.55 2.90 6.35
N ASP A 220 -10.81 2.80 5.90
CA ASP A 220 -11.97 2.71 6.78
C ASP A 220 -11.92 1.45 7.64
N GLU A 221 -11.60 0.29 7.03
CA GLU A 221 -11.36 -0.96 7.76
C GLU A 221 -10.13 -0.89 8.67
N PHE A 222 -9.07 -0.20 8.25
CA PHE A 222 -7.88 0.00 9.08
C PHE A 222 -8.21 0.81 10.34
N VAL A 223 -8.88 1.95 10.19
CA VAL A 223 -9.33 2.79 11.31
C VAL A 223 -10.31 2.02 12.21
N ARG A 224 -11.18 1.17 11.66
CA ARG A 224 -12.04 0.28 12.45
C ARG A 224 -11.23 -0.66 13.34
N ARG A 225 -10.16 -1.28 12.82
CA ARG A 225 -9.26 -2.15 13.61
C ARG A 225 -8.48 -1.36 14.66
N ILE A 226 -8.00 -0.16 14.32
CA ILE A 226 -7.30 0.73 15.27
C ILE A 226 -8.17 1.04 16.50
N LYS A 227 -9.46 1.33 16.30
CA LYS A 227 -10.39 1.62 17.40
C LYS A 227 -10.53 0.48 18.41
N LEU A 228 -10.25 -0.76 17.99
CA LEU A 228 -10.31 -1.94 18.86
C LEU A 228 -8.98 -2.18 19.60
N ASN A 229 -7.91 -1.47 19.23
CA ASN A 229 -6.61 -1.62 19.87
C ASN A 229 -6.53 -0.76 21.13
N GLU A 230 -6.61 -1.40 22.30
CA GLU A 230 -6.59 -0.74 23.61
C GLU A 230 -5.29 0.03 23.87
N ASN A 231 -4.18 -0.35 23.23
CA ASN A 231 -2.89 0.32 23.36
C ASN A 231 -2.85 1.68 22.66
N ILE A 232 -3.80 1.96 21.76
CA ILE A 232 -3.89 3.23 21.03
C ILE A 232 -4.95 4.12 21.69
N ILE A 233 -4.50 5.23 22.28
CA ILE A 233 -5.35 6.16 23.03
C ILE A 233 -6.12 7.08 22.07
N ARG A 234 -5.45 7.56 21.02
CA ARG A 234 -6.01 8.46 20.00
C ARG A 234 -5.36 8.19 18.66
N HIS A 235 -6.09 8.52 17.60
CA HIS A 235 -5.59 8.49 16.24
C HIS A 235 -6.25 9.61 15.42
N LEU A 236 -5.58 10.00 14.35
CA LEU A 236 -6.08 10.93 13.34
C LEU A 236 -5.56 10.48 11.98
N SER A 237 -6.46 10.35 11.00
CA SER A 237 -6.11 10.12 9.60
C SER A 237 -6.39 11.40 8.82
N VAL A 238 -5.39 11.91 8.09
CA VAL A 238 -5.53 13.09 7.23
C VAL A 238 -5.22 12.67 5.79
N HIS A 239 -6.14 12.97 4.86
CA HIS A 239 -5.87 12.81 3.43
C HIS A 239 -4.96 13.96 2.95
N VAL A 240 -3.88 13.63 2.25
CA VAL A 240 -2.88 14.60 1.79
C VAL A 240 -2.60 14.43 0.29
N ASP A 241 -2.15 15.50 -0.38
CA ASP A 241 -1.76 15.45 -1.80
C ASP A 241 -0.31 14.99 -2.01
N LYS A 242 0.53 15.17 -0.98
CA LYS A 242 1.90 14.68 -0.91
C LYS A 242 2.31 14.43 0.54
N PHE A 243 3.22 13.48 0.76
CA PHE A 243 3.86 13.33 2.05
C PHE A 243 4.90 14.42 2.30
N PHE A 244 5.18 14.70 3.57
CA PHE A 244 6.31 15.54 3.95
C PHE A 244 7.66 14.94 3.54
N GLU A 245 8.60 15.82 3.22
CA GLU A 245 9.94 15.47 2.76
C GLU A 245 10.91 15.26 3.93
N GLY A 246 11.92 14.42 3.73
CA GLY A 246 12.97 14.20 4.74
C GLY A 246 12.41 13.64 6.04
N LYS A 247 12.81 14.21 7.18
CA LYS A 247 12.27 13.91 8.51
C LYS A 247 11.19 14.92 8.88
N SER A 248 10.18 14.52 9.67
CA SER A 248 9.17 15.46 10.14
C SER A 248 9.79 16.54 11.03
N HIS A 249 9.10 17.67 11.17
CA HIS A 249 9.51 18.72 12.12
C HIS A 249 9.69 18.19 13.54
N MET A 250 8.83 17.26 13.98
CA MET A 250 8.93 16.63 15.30
C MET A 250 10.21 15.83 15.45
N MET A 251 10.58 15.04 14.45
CA MET A 251 11.82 14.27 14.45
C MET A 251 13.06 15.18 14.41
N ASN A 252 13.02 16.28 13.62
CA ASN A 252 14.12 17.25 13.59
C ASN A 252 14.31 17.91 14.96
N LYS A 253 13.21 18.34 15.60
CA LYS A 253 13.24 18.91 16.94
C LYS A 253 13.88 17.96 17.96
N GLN A 254 13.54 16.67 17.92
CA GLN A 254 14.17 15.69 18.81
C GLN A 254 15.68 15.53 18.58
N VAL A 255 16.12 15.53 17.32
CA VAL A 255 17.54 15.47 16.98
C VAL A 255 18.27 16.72 17.49
N GLU A 256 17.67 17.89 17.35
CA GLU A 256 18.20 19.15 17.87
C GLU A 256 18.31 19.13 19.40
N GLU A 257 17.26 18.68 20.11
CA GLU A 257 17.23 18.57 21.57
C GLU A 257 18.23 17.52 22.11
N GLN A 258 18.51 16.46 21.35
CA GLN A 258 19.52 15.45 21.72
C GLN A 258 20.95 15.90 21.44
N SER A 259 21.14 16.86 20.52
CA SER A 259 22.45 17.37 20.14
C SER A 259 22.90 18.60 20.96
N ALA A 260 21.98 19.17 21.75
CA ALA A 260 22.21 20.33 22.62
C ALA A 260 22.60 19.91 24.05
#